data_AF-A0A0J7YVE4-F1
#
_entry.id   AF-A0A0J7YVE4-F1
#
_cell.length_a   1.000
_cell.length_b   1.000
_cell.length_c   1.000
_cell.angle_alpha   90.00
_cell.angle_beta   90.00
_cell.angle_gamma   90.00
#
_symmetry.space_group_name_H-M   'P 1'
#
loop_
_entity.id
_entity.type
_entity.pdbx_description
1 polymer ?
#
loop_
_entity_poly.entity_id
_entity_poly.type
_entity_poly.pdbx_seq_one_letter_code
_entity_poly.pdbx_strand_id
1 'polypeptide(L)'
;VQGFTVDGSEGLDRIPGVAEDQDRRYYAITVRPQVFVNLVPDHVIFHRMYPVSVDRTIVECDWLYLPHVVESGKDVSRSVELFDRVNRQDFEACERTQPGMSSRMYAKGGVLVPSEHHIGAFHDWVNDRLGVPRP
;
A
#
# COMPACT_ATOMS: atom_id res chain seq x y z
N VAL A 1 -17.46 -9.03 -12.17
CA VAL A 1 -16.18 -9.07 -11.46
C VAL A 1 -16.03 -10.42 -10.79
N GLN A 2 -15.12 -11.24 -11.33
CA GLN A 2 -14.81 -12.59 -10.87
C GLN A 2 -13.51 -12.63 -10.05
N GLY A 3 -12.52 -11.77 -10.37
CA GLY A 3 -11.25 -11.66 -9.65
C GLY A 3 -10.77 -10.22 -9.50
N PHE A 4 -9.58 -10.07 -8.91
CA PHE A 4 -8.94 -8.78 -8.63
C PHE A 4 -8.00 -8.36 -9.77
N THR A 5 -8.57 -8.14 -10.95
CA THR A 5 -7.87 -7.78 -12.19
C THR A 5 -8.45 -6.50 -12.79
N VAL A 6 -7.69 -5.83 -13.66
CA VAL A 6 -8.09 -4.52 -14.24
C VAL A 6 -9.42 -4.56 -14.99
N ASP A 7 -9.77 -5.71 -15.58
CA ASP A 7 -11.03 -5.95 -16.32
C ASP A 7 -12.06 -6.76 -15.51
N GLY A 8 -11.72 -7.16 -14.29
CA GLY A 8 -12.57 -7.97 -13.42
C GLY A 8 -12.74 -9.42 -13.87
N SER A 9 -11.88 -9.92 -14.75
CA SER A 9 -11.70 -11.35 -15.06
C SER A 9 -11.23 -12.15 -13.84
N GLU A 10 -11.25 -13.48 -13.93
CA GLU A 10 -10.74 -14.35 -12.88
C GLU A 10 -9.25 -14.11 -12.61
N GLY A 11 -8.85 -14.24 -11.34
CA GLY A 11 -7.45 -14.20 -10.94
C GLY A 11 -6.72 -15.51 -11.26
N LEU A 12 -5.58 -15.71 -10.61
CA LEU A 12 -4.81 -16.94 -10.72
C LEU A 12 -5.12 -17.88 -9.55
N ASP A 13 -4.25 -18.86 -9.34
CA ASP A 13 -4.54 -19.94 -8.41
C ASP A 13 -4.54 -19.41 -6.96
N ARG A 14 -5.62 -19.73 -6.23
CA ARG A 14 -5.79 -19.34 -4.83
C ARG A 14 -4.66 -19.86 -3.94
N ILE A 15 -4.16 -19.00 -3.05
CA ILE A 15 -3.14 -19.35 -2.06
C ILE A 15 -3.68 -20.44 -1.12
N PRO A 16 -2.94 -21.55 -0.90
CA PRO A 16 -3.34 -22.59 0.05
C PRO A 16 -3.56 -22.04 1.46
N GLY A 17 -4.67 -22.42 2.08
CA GLY A 17 -5.05 -21.97 3.43
C GLY A 17 -5.93 -20.73 3.47
N VAL A 18 -6.17 -20.05 2.35
CA VAL A 18 -7.23 -19.02 2.25
C VAL A 18 -8.59 -19.70 2.41
N ALA A 19 -9.34 -19.30 3.43
CA ALA A 19 -10.68 -19.83 3.70
C ALA A 19 -11.70 -19.33 2.66
N GLU A 20 -12.79 -20.07 2.48
CA GLU A 20 -13.82 -19.73 1.49
C GLU A 20 -14.45 -18.34 1.76
N ASP A 21 -14.61 -17.96 3.02
CA ASP A 21 -15.13 -16.64 3.39
C ASP A 21 -14.13 -15.49 3.15
N GLN A 22 -12.86 -15.81 2.92
CA GLN A 22 -11.77 -14.88 2.62
C GLN A 22 -11.48 -14.78 1.11
N ASP A 23 -12.01 -15.70 0.29
CA ASP A 23 -11.76 -15.82 -1.15
C ASP A 23 -12.26 -14.64 -2.00
N ARG A 24 -12.92 -13.67 -1.36
CA ARG A 24 -13.39 -12.43 -1.99
C ARG A 24 -13.06 -11.19 -1.18
N ARG A 25 -12.05 -11.29 -0.30
CA ARG A 25 -11.66 -10.21 0.59
C ARG A 25 -10.29 -9.67 0.22
N TYR A 26 -10.14 -8.39 0.48
CA TYR A 26 -8.89 -7.66 0.42
C TYR A 26 -8.50 -7.30 1.85
N TYR A 27 -7.24 -7.56 2.21
CA TYR A 27 -6.68 -7.13 3.48
C TYR A 27 -5.43 -6.30 3.22
N ALA A 28 -5.23 -5.28 4.06
CA ALA A 28 -4.05 -4.43 4.00
C ALA A 28 -3.40 -4.40 5.39
N ILE A 29 -2.07 -4.46 5.42
CA ILE A 29 -1.28 -4.45 6.65
C ILE A 29 -0.15 -3.44 6.52
N THR A 30 -0.08 -2.50 7.47
CA THR A 30 1.05 -1.57 7.59
C THR A 30 2.01 -2.06 8.66
N VAL A 31 3.23 -2.40 8.25
CA VAL A 31 4.33 -2.75 9.15
C VAL A 31 5.30 -1.56 9.22
N ARG A 32 5.21 -0.82 10.33
CA ARG A 32 6.03 0.37 10.58
C ARG A 32 7.53 0.01 10.65
N PRO A 33 8.43 0.83 10.10
CA PRO A 33 8.15 2.15 9.52
C PRO A 33 7.76 2.16 8.04
N GLN A 34 8.03 1.10 7.27
CA GLN A 34 8.22 1.26 5.82
C GLN A 34 7.62 0.17 4.92
N VAL A 35 6.89 -0.79 5.49
CA VAL A 35 6.33 -1.92 4.74
C VAL A 35 4.82 -1.85 4.70
N PHE A 36 4.24 -2.03 3.52
CA PHE A 36 2.80 -2.12 3.31
C PHE A 36 2.47 -3.36 2.49
N VAL A 37 1.60 -4.21 3.03
CA VAL A 37 1.28 -5.52 2.47
C VAL A 37 -0.19 -5.56 2.09
N ASN A 38 -0.47 -5.80 0.82
CA ASN A 38 -1.82 -6.02 0.32
C ASN A 38 -1.99 -7.52 0.05
N LEU A 39 -3.03 -8.10 0.62
CA LEU A 39 -3.34 -9.51 0.55
C LEU A 39 -4.65 -9.68 -0.22
N VAL A 40 -4.56 -10.41 -1.32
CA VAL A 40 -5.72 -10.89 -2.09
C VAL A 40 -5.63 -12.42 -2.20
N PRO A 41 -6.71 -13.11 -2.61
CA PRO A 41 -6.79 -14.57 -2.52
C PRO A 41 -5.74 -15.33 -3.32
N ASP A 42 -5.22 -14.78 -4.41
CA ASP A 42 -4.32 -15.44 -5.37
C ASP A 42 -2.88 -14.89 -5.36
N HIS A 43 -2.65 -13.72 -4.77
CA HIS A 43 -1.31 -13.13 -4.67
C HIS A 43 -1.17 -12.11 -3.53
N VAL A 44 0.07 -11.74 -3.24
CA VAL A 44 0.43 -10.70 -2.27
C VAL A 44 1.16 -9.58 -2.99
N ILE A 45 0.89 -8.33 -2.62
CA ILE A 45 1.62 -7.17 -3.11
C ILE A 45 2.39 -6.56 -1.96
N PHE A 46 3.70 -6.61 -2.08
CA PHE A 46 4.63 -6.25 -1.03
C PHE A 46 5.31 -4.93 -1.37
N HIS A 47 4.93 -3.88 -0.66
CA HIS A 47 5.48 -2.54 -0.84
C HIS A 47 6.55 -2.27 0.19
N ARG A 48 7.71 -1.78 -0.28
CA ARG A 48 8.85 -1.40 0.55
C ARG A 48 9.25 0.03 0.21
N MET A 49 9.16 0.91 1.20
CA MET A 49 9.47 2.33 1.06
C MET A 49 10.89 2.62 1.56
N TYR A 50 11.74 3.19 0.71
CA TYR A 50 13.11 3.54 1.03
C TYR A 50 13.29 5.05 0.96
N PRO A 51 13.47 5.74 2.11
CA PRO A 51 13.70 7.17 2.11
C PRO A 51 15.07 7.49 1.48
N VAL A 52 15.10 8.46 0.57
CA VAL A 52 16.34 8.89 -0.13
C VAL A 52 16.72 10.31 0.27
N SER A 53 15.74 11.19 0.41
CA SER A 53 15.88 12.54 0.95
C SER A 53 14.59 12.93 1.68
N VAL A 54 14.57 14.11 2.31
CA VAL A 54 13.41 14.61 3.06
C VAL A 54 12.14 14.78 2.20
N ASP A 55 12.29 14.79 0.88
CA ASP A 55 11.26 15.01 -0.13
C ASP A 55 11.22 13.90 -1.20
N ARG A 56 11.96 12.79 -1.00
CA ARG A 56 12.03 11.70 -1.97
C ARG A 56 12.08 10.33 -1.32
N THR A 57 11.18 9.45 -1.75
CA THR A 57 11.10 8.05 -1.34
C THR A 57 11.06 7.16 -2.59
N ILE A 58 11.82 6.08 -2.60
CA ILE A 58 11.69 5.00 -3.59
C ILE A 58 10.73 3.98 -3.03
N VAL A 59 9.70 3.60 -3.80
CA VAL A 59 8.76 2.54 -3.43
C VAL A 59 8.98 1.34 -4.35
N GLU A 60 9.48 0.24 -3.81
CA GLU A 60 9.55 -1.04 -4.52
C GLU A 60 8.26 -1.82 -4.27
N CYS A 61 7.64 -2.32 -5.34
CA CYS A 61 6.42 -3.11 -5.28
C CYS A 61 6.69 -4.49 -5.90
N ASP A 62 6.57 -5.54 -5.10
CA ASP A 62 6.71 -6.91 -5.57
C ASP A 62 5.34 -7.60 -5.61
N TRP A 63 5.04 -8.28 -6.70
CA TRP A 63 3.88 -9.17 -6.81
C TRP A 63 4.33 -10.60 -6.56
N LEU A 64 3.89 -11.15 -5.43
CA LEU A 64 4.26 -12.47 -4.96
C LEU A 64 3.13 -13.46 -5.27
N TYR A 65 3.37 -14.32 -6.26
CA TYR A 65 2.50 -15.43 -6.63
C TYR A 65 3.05 -16.77 -6.10
N LEU A 66 2.21 -17.81 -6.13
CA LEU A 66 2.68 -19.17 -5.91
C LEU A 66 3.75 -19.56 -6.94
N PRO A 67 4.78 -20.34 -6.55
CA PRO A 67 5.90 -20.68 -7.45
C PRO A 67 5.45 -21.24 -8.80
N HIS A 68 4.48 -22.16 -8.81
CA HIS A 68 4.03 -22.80 -10.05
C HIS A 68 3.32 -21.84 -11.00
N VAL A 69 2.70 -20.76 -10.50
CA VAL A 69 2.10 -19.71 -11.34
C VAL A 69 3.19 -18.98 -12.11
N VAL A 70 4.29 -18.66 -11.46
CA VAL A 70 5.44 -17.98 -12.07
C VAL A 70 6.20 -18.92 -13.02
N GLU A 71 6.50 -20.14 -12.56
CA GLU A 71 7.27 -21.14 -13.31
C GLU A 71 6.55 -21.60 -14.59
N SER A 72 5.21 -21.65 -14.57
CA SER A 72 4.42 -22.00 -15.75
C SER A 72 4.28 -20.86 -16.77
N GLY A 73 4.75 -19.65 -16.43
CA GLY A 73 4.64 -18.48 -17.29
C GLY A 73 3.20 -17.99 -17.50
N LYS A 74 2.30 -18.21 -16.53
CA LYS A 74 0.95 -17.64 -16.57
C LYS A 74 1.04 -16.11 -16.68
N ASP A 75 0.14 -15.54 -17.47
CA ASP A 75 0.05 -14.11 -17.67
C ASP A 75 -0.52 -13.43 -16.41
N VAL A 76 0.34 -12.72 -15.67
CA VAL A 76 -0.01 -11.95 -14.46
C VAL A 76 -0.33 -10.48 -14.76
N SER A 77 -0.22 -10.04 -16.02
CA SER A 77 -0.21 -8.62 -16.38
C SER A 77 -1.48 -7.88 -15.95
N ARG A 78 -2.66 -8.51 -16.04
CA ARG A 78 -3.94 -7.90 -15.67
C ARG A 78 -4.06 -7.57 -14.17
N SER A 79 -3.53 -8.44 -13.32
CA SER A 79 -3.51 -8.24 -11.87
C SER A 79 -2.48 -7.18 -11.49
N VAL A 80 -1.31 -7.21 -12.14
CA VAL A 80 -0.25 -6.21 -11.95
C VAL A 80 -0.72 -4.83 -12.39
N GLU A 81 -1.34 -4.71 -13.56
CA GLU A 81 -1.80 -3.45 -14.13
C GLU A 81 -2.81 -2.73 -13.23
N LEU A 82 -3.74 -3.46 -12.61
CA LEU A 82 -4.72 -2.85 -11.70
C LEU A 82 -4.01 -2.11 -10.56
N PHE A 83 -3.08 -2.76 -9.87
CA PHE A 83 -2.38 -2.15 -8.75
C PHE A 83 -1.29 -1.17 -9.16
N ASP A 84 -0.64 -1.35 -10.31
CA ASP A 84 0.26 -0.34 -10.85
C ASP A 84 -0.48 0.98 -11.07
N ARG A 85 -1.68 0.94 -11.66
CA ARG A 85 -2.51 2.13 -11.85
C ARG A 85 -2.88 2.80 -10.53
N VAL A 86 -3.30 2.02 -9.53
CA VAL A 86 -3.63 2.53 -8.18
C VAL A 86 -2.41 3.16 -7.53
N ASN A 87 -1.26 2.47 -7.55
CA ASN A 87 -0.01 2.96 -6.98
C ASN A 87 0.42 4.28 -7.61
N ARG A 88 0.33 4.41 -8.94
CA ARG A 88 0.66 5.66 -9.64
C ARG A 88 -0.25 6.82 -9.23
N GLN A 89 -1.53 6.55 -8.98
CA GLN A 89 -2.48 7.56 -8.50
C GLN A 89 -2.12 8.03 -7.09
N ASP A 90 -1.78 7.09 -6.19
CA ASP A 90 -1.32 7.41 -4.84
C ASP A 90 -0.02 8.20 -4.86
N PHE A 91 0.93 7.83 -5.72
CA PHE A 91 2.20 8.56 -5.87
C PHE A 91 1.97 9.99 -6.36
N GLU A 92 1.12 10.19 -7.37
CA GLU A 92 0.76 11.53 -7.83
C GLU A 92 0.12 12.36 -6.71
N ALA A 93 -0.75 11.76 -5.90
CA ALA A 93 -1.38 12.43 -4.76
C ALA A 93 -0.35 12.82 -3.69
N CYS A 94 0.62 11.95 -3.38
CA CYS A 94 1.72 12.25 -2.47
C CYS A 94 2.59 13.40 -3.00
N GLU A 95 3.00 13.34 -4.26
CA GLU A 95 3.82 14.37 -4.90
C GLU A 95 3.11 15.73 -4.96
N ARG A 96 1.80 15.74 -5.17
CA ARG A 96 1.00 16.98 -5.16
C ARG A 96 0.79 17.54 -3.75
N THR A 97 0.72 16.68 -2.75
CA THR A 97 0.61 17.07 -1.34
C THR A 97 1.92 17.66 -0.81
N GLN A 98 3.07 17.10 -1.21
CA GLN A 98 4.38 17.41 -0.63
C GLN A 98 4.75 18.91 -0.64
N PRO A 99 4.57 19.68 -1.74
CA PRO A 99 4.84 21.12 -1.73
C PRO A 99 4.04 21.89 -0.68
N GLY A 100 2.79 21.49 -0.46
CA GLY A 100 1.89 22.10 0.52
C GLY A 100 2.36 21.95 1.96
N MET A 101 3.15 20.91 2.25
CA MET A 101 3.69 20.64 3.59
C MET A 101 4.72 21.68 4.03
N SER A 102 5.32 22.44 3.10
CA SER A 102 6.23 23.55 3.39
C SER A 102 5.52 24.87 3.74
N SER A 103 4.19 24.92 3.63
CA SER A 103 3.41 26.12 3.88
C SER A 103 3.48 26.55 5.35
N ARG A 104 3.69 27.85 5.58
CA ARG A 104 3.63 28.45 6.94
C ARG A 104 2.28 28.22 7.62
N MET A 105 1.19 28.17 6.86
CA MET A 105 -0.15 27.89 7.40
C MET A 105 -0.31 26.44 7.86
N TYR A 106 0.49 25.53 7.30
CA TYR A 106 0.51 24.11 7.65
C TYR A 106 1.60 23.76 8.69
N ALA A 107 2.39 24.74 9.17
CA ALA A 107 3.53 24.48 10.05
C ALA A 107 3.17 23.80 11.39
N LYS A 108 1.90 23.85 11.80
CA LYS A 108 1.37 23.16 12.99
C LYS A 108 0.62 21.86 12.67
N GLY A 109 0.73 21.37 11.44
CA GLY A 109 -0.01 20.22 10.92
C GLY A 109 -1.42 20.55 10.44
N GLY A 110 -2.06 19.55 9.83
CA GLY A 110 -3.45 19.59 9.38
C GLY A 110 -4.44 18.98 10.39
N VAL A 111 -5.72 19.00 10.04
CA VAL A 111 -6.78 18.34 10.80
C VAL A 111 -7.01 16.95 10.20
N LEU A 112 -6.97 15.92 11.05
CA LEU A 112 -7.36 14.56 10.68
C LEU A 112 -8.83 14.33 11.03
N VAL A 113 -9.59 13.71 10.13
CA VAL A 113 -10.97 13.30 10.40
C VAL A 113 -11.01 11.94 11.12
N PRO A 114 -12.11 11.55 11.80
CA PRO A 114 -12.16 10.31 12.57
C PRO A 114 -11.82 9.02 11.79
N SER A 115 -12.11 8.98 10.49
CA SER A 115 -11.75 7.85 9.63
C SER A 115 -10.24 7.68 9.43
N GLU A 116 -9.44 8.71 9.70
CA GLU A 116 -7.98 8.75 9.55
C GLU A 116 -7.24 8.41 10.85
N HIS A 117 -7.91 7.77 11.82
CA HIS A 117 -7.34 7.40 13.11
C HIS A 117 -6.02 6.61 13.01
N HIS A 118 -5.84 5.81 11.96
CA HIS A 118 -4.60 5.07 11.70
C HIS A 118 -3.43 5.98 11.31
N ILE A 119 -3.70 7.10 10.61
CA ILE A 119 -2.69 8.13 10.29
C ILE A 119 -2.28 8.86 11.57
N GLY A 120 -3.25 9.22 12.42
CA GLY A 120 -2.98 9.81 13.74
C GLY A 120 -2.08 8.92 14.59
N ALA A 121 -2.41 7.63 14.68
CA ALA A 121 -1.59 6.66 15.41
C ALA A 121 -0.16 6.50 14.83
N PHE A 122 0.01 6.70 13.53
CA PHE A 122 1.33 6.73 12.90
C PHE A 122 2.11 8.00 13.28
N HIS A 123 1.47 9.17 13.24
CA HIS A 123 2.10 10.43 13.69
C HIS A 123 2.56 10.36 15.14
N ASP A 124 1.70 9.86 16.04
CA ASP A 124 2.04 9.68 17.45
C ASP A 124 3.26 8.76 17.62
N TRP A 125 3.27 7.64 16.90
CA TRP A 125 4.40 6.71 16.91
C TRP A 125 5.71 7.36 16.41
N VAL A 126 5.67 8.15 15.34
CA VAL A 126 6.87 8.87 14.83
C VAL A 126 7.34 9.90 15.85
N ASN A 127 6.45 10.71 16.41
CA ASN A 127 6.80 11.73 17.40
C ASN A 127 7.42 11.13 18.65
N ASP A 128 6.86 10.02 19.17
CA ASP A 128 7.43 9.27 20.29
C ASP A 128 8.84 8.76 19.96
N ARG A 129 9.10 8.29 18.72
CA ARG A 129 10.43 7.85 18.28
C ARG A 129 11.43 8.99 18.13
N LEU A 130 10.97 10.19 17.81
CA LEU A 130 11.80 11.40 17.70
C LEU A 130 11.98 12.13 19.03
N GLY A 131 11.31 11.68 20.10
CA GLY A 131 11.31 12.36 21.40
C GLY A 131 10.59 13.71 21.39
N VAL A 132 9.68 13.93 20.44
CA VAL A 132 8.87 15.13 20.35
C VAL A 132 7.76 15.05 21.39
N PRO A 133 7.62 16.03 22.30
CA PRO A 133 6.53 16.04 23.28
C PRO A 133 5.18 16.04 22.55
N ARG A 134 4.26 15.17 23.00
CA ARG A 134 2.87 15.26 22.55
C ARG A 134 2.28 16.62 22.98
N PRO A 135 1.53 17.30 22.09
CA PRO A 135 0.87 18.56 22.43
C PRO A 135 -0.16 18.38 23.56
#